data_AF-A0A948URC2-F1
#
_entry.id   AF-A0A948URC2-F1
#
_cell.length_a   1.000
_cell.length_b   1.000
_cell.length_c   1.000
_cell.angle_alpha   90.00
_cell.angle_beta   90.00
_cell.angle_gamma   90.00
#
_symmetry.space_group_name_H-M   'P 1'
#
loop_
_entity.id
_entity.type
_entity.pdbx_description
1 polymer ?
#
loop_
_entity_poly.entity_id
_entity_poly.type
_entity_poly.pdbx_seq_one_letter_code
_entity_poly.pdbx_strand_id
1 'polypeptide(L)'
;MKKSFFLIIFFLASVFVQAEEVQKTQTLQEQNQTQTADKQEELRKEKLSEYLSKLEKLEQEISKEKVWMKSYSSYLTSIEVRDGLKKIRDRINYLKNRGSSLIDKDELNSLLSKEKILASQIDQLKDRDSALFSKLLTPPDIEDIPAITNPFDIFKGISVIKTFNADLNDFEQKKEQLTELISLIQKEKEIYDLLIEIDTEQKYFEAAKEKSKQLDRFEIALETMMVTAEVYEKRLEVIEININRDIEKQMYRIGNIGIVILIVLIIFSLLKFVIKKY
;
A
#
# COMPACT_ATOMS: atom_id res chain seq x y z
N MET A 1 4.35 -63.63 -72.72
CA MET A 1 4.46 -62.23 -72.23
C MET A 1 3.21 -61.68 -71.53
N LYS A 2 2.03 -62.34 -71.53
CA LYS A 2 0.82 -61.81 -70.88
C LYS A 2 0.74 -62.00 -69.35
N LYS A 3 1.43 -62.99 -68.75
CA LYS A 3 1.37 -63.28 -67.30
C LYS A 3 2.23 -62.33 -66.43
N SER A 4 3.38 -61.87 -66.92
CA SER A 4 4.21 -60.88 -66.19
C SER A 4 3.58 -59.49 -66.17
N PHE A 5 2.79 -59.13 -67.18
CA PHE A 5 2.11 -57.82 -67.23
C PHE A 5 1.00 -57.73 -66.17
N PHE A 6 0.31 -58.85 -65.90
CA PHE A 6 -0.75 -58.90 -64.89
C PHE A 6 -0.22 -58.80 -63.45
N LEU A 7 0.95 -59.40 -63.18
CA LEU A 7 1.63 -59.26 -61.88
C LEU A 7 2.14 -57.84 -61.62
N ILE A 8 2.61 -57.15 -62.65
CA ILE A 8 3.05 -55.75 -62.53
C ILE A 8 1.85 -54.83 -62.26
N ILE A 9 0.71 -55.05 -62.94
CA ILE A 9 -0.52 -54.28 -62.69
C ILE A 9 -1.06 -54.53 -61.27
N PHE A 10 -1.02 -55.77 -60.79
CA PHE A 10 -1.48 -56.10 -59.44
C PHE A 10 -0.57 -55.50 -58.36
N PHE A 11 0.74 -55.47 -58.59
CA PHE A 11 1.70 -54.83 -57.69
C PHE A 11 1.51 -53.30 -57.67
N LEU A 12 1.32 -52.67 -58.83
CA LEU A 12 1.00 -51.24 -58.92
C LEU A 12 -0.32 -50.88 -58.22
N ALA A 13 -1.35 -51.73 -58.33
CA ALA A 13 -2.61 -51.53 -57.63
C ALA A 13 -2.47 -51.63 -56.10
N SER A 14 -1.67 -52.59 -55.60
CA SER A 14 -1.42 -52.72 -54.15
C SER A 14 -0.64 -51.53 -53.58
N VAL A 15 0.33 -50.98 -54.33
CA VAL A 15 1.10 -49.79 -53.92
C VAL A 15 0.22 -48.55 -53.90
N PHE A 16 -0.72 -48.42 -54.85
CA PHE A 16 -1.67 -47.30 -54.88
C PHE A 16 -2.63 -47.30 -53.69
N VAL A 17 -3.21 -48.46 -53.36
CA VAL A 17 -4.13 -48.60 -52.21
C VAL A 17 -3.42 -48.27 -50.90
N GLN A 18 -2.18 -48.71 -50.74
CA GLN A 18 -1.39 -48.48 -49.53
C GLN A 18 -0.92 -47.02 -49.39
N ALA A 19 -0.62 -46.36 -50.50
CA ALA A 19 -0.32 -44.93 -50.52
C ALA A 19 -1.56 -44.08 -50.14
N GLU A 20 -2.74 -44.43 -50.63
CA GLU A 20 -4.00 -43.74 -50.33
C GLU A 20 -4.42 -43.92 -48.86
N GLU A 21 -4.18 -45.10 -48.28
CA GLU A 21 -4.46 -45.40 -46.87
C GLU A 21 -3.48 -44.68 -45.92
N VAL A 22 -2.20 -44.58 -46.28
CA VAL A 22 -1.20 -43.79 -45.54
C VAL A 22 -1.52 -42.30 -45.60
N GLN A 23 -1.91 -41.77 -46.76
CA GLN A 23 -2.28 -40.37 -46.93
C GLN A 23 -3.57 -40.01 -46.18
N LYS A 24 -4.53 -40.94 -46.11
CA LYS A 24 -5.76 -40.80 -45.31
C LYS A 24 -5.49 -40.84 -43.81
N THR A 25 -4.53 -41.65 -43.37
CA THR A 25 -4.11 -41.74 -41.97
C THR A 25 -3.35 -40.49 -41.53
N GLN A 26 -2.46 -39.96 -42.39
CA GLN A 26 -1.74 -38.71 -42.16
C GLN A 26 -2.70 -37.51 -42.08
N THR A 27 -3.67 -37.41 -43.00
CA THR A 27 -4.68 -36.35 -42.97
C THR A 27 -5.61 -36.43 -41.76
N LEU A 28 -6.00 -37.63 -41.31
CA LEU A 28 -6.75 -37.83 -40.07
C LEU A 28 -5.92 -37.47 -38.82
N GLN A 29 -4.62 -37.75 -38.80
CA GLN A 29 -3.73 -37.36 -37.71
C GLN A 29 -3.51 -35.84 -37.66
N GLU A 30 -3.29 -35.20 -38.81
CA GLU A 30 -3.17 -33.74 -38.91
C GLU A 30 -4.49 -33.05 -38.52
N GLN A 31 -5.64 -33.56 -38.96
CA GLN A 31 -6.95 -33.03 -38.57
C GLN A 31 -7.20 -33.17 -37.07
N ASN A 32 -6.91 -34.33 -36.47
CA ASN A 32 -7.05 -34.53 -35.03
C ASN A 32 -6.10 -33.64 -34.23
N GLN A 33 -4.85 -33.47 -34.68
CA GLN A 33 -3.86 -32.57 -34.06
C GLN A 33 -4.29 -31.11 -34.13
N THR A 34 -4.79 -30.66 -35.29
CA THR A 34 -5.30 -29.31 -35.49
C THR A 34 -6.53 -29.05 -34.62
N GLN A 35 -7.45 -30.01 -34.55
CA GLN A 35 -8.67 -29.93 -33.73
C GLN A 35 -8.38 -29.93 -32.23
N THR A 36 -7.33 -30.64 -31.78
CA THR A 36 -6.84 -30.54 -30.39
C THR A 36 -6.14 -29.22 -30.10
N ALA A 37 -5.38 -28.67 -31.04
CA ALA A 37 -4.71 -27.37 -30.89
C ALA A 37 -5.73 -26.22 -30.84
N ASP A 38 -6.76 -26.25 -31.71
CA ASP A 38 -7.85 -25.28 -31.73
C ASP A 38 -8.63 -25.29 -30.41
N LYS A 39 -8.91 -26.48 -29.87
CA LYS A 39 -9.60 -26.63 -28.57
C LYS A 39 -8.74 -26.14 -27.39
N GLN A 40 -7.42 -26.34 -27.43
CA GLN A 40 -6.49 -25.83 -26.43
C GLN A 40 -6.39 -24.30 -26.49
N GLU A 41 -6.38 -23.73 -27.69
CA GLU A 41 -6.35 -22.28 -27.90
C GLU A 41 -7.67 -21.61 -27.47
N GLU A 42 -8.81 -22.27 -27.71
CA GLU A 42 -10.12 -21.82 -27.22
C GLU A 42 -10.16 -21.81 -25.68
N LEU A 43 -9.71 -22.89 -25.03
CA LEU A 43 -9.62 -22.97 -23.57
C LEU A 43 -8.67 -21.91 -22.98
N ARG A 44 -7.55 -21.63 -23.67
CA ARG A 44 -6.60 -20.58 -23.28
C ARG A 44 -7.27 -19.20 -23.33
N LYS A 45 -8.00 -18.91 -24.41
CA LYS A 45 -8.74 -17.64 -24.57
C LYS A 45 -9.84 -17.48 -23.51
N GLU A 46 -10.55 -18.55 -23.18
CA GLU A 46 -11.55 -18.55 -22.10
C GLU A 46 -10.93 -18.20 -20.75
N LYS A 47 -9.84 -18.89 -20.37
CA LYS A 47 -9.08 -18.60 -19.13
C LYS A 47 -8.53 -17.18 -19.10
N LEU A 48 -8.00 -16.71 -20.23
CA LEU A 48 -7.51 -15.35 -20.35
C LEU A 48 -8.63 -14.33 -20.09
N SER A 49 -9.81 -14.55 -20.69
CA SER A 49 -10.97 -13.69 -20.46
C SER A 49 -11.45 -13.73 -19.01
N GLU A 50 -11.43 -14.91 -18.37
CA GLU A 50 -11.81 -15.08 -16.97
C GLU A 50 -10.86 -14.30 -16.04
N TYR A 51 -9.54 -14.44 -16.23
CA TYR A 51 -8.53 -13.75 -15.43
C TYR A 51 -8.59 -12.25 -15.60
N LEU A 52 -8.80 -11.75 -16.82
CA LEU A 52 -8.98 -10.31 -17.06
C LEU A 52 -10.24 -9.76 -16.38
N SER A 53 -11.34 -10.52 -16.36
CA SER A 53 -12.55 -10.10 -15.64
C SER A 53 -12.35 -10.09 -14.12
N LYS A 54 -11.61 -11.07 -13.56
CA LYS A 54 -11.26 -11.07 -12.14
C LYS A 54 -10.35 -9.90 -11.78
N LEU A 55 -9.39 -9.60 -12.66
CA LEU A 55 -8.47 -8.47 -12.50
C LEU A 55 -9.24 -7.14 -12.45
N GLU A 56 -10.15 -6.91 -13.39
CA GLU A 56 -10.97 -5.69 -13.42
C GLU A 56 -11.78 -5.51 -12.12
N LYS A 57 -12.33 -6.59 -11.58
CA LYS A 57 -13.06 -6.54 -10.30
C LYS A 57 -12.16 -6.18 -9.13
N LEU A 58 -10.96 -6.77 -9.06
CA LEU A 58 -9.99 -6.45 -8.03
C LEU A 58 -9.49 -5.01 -8.15
N GLU A 59 -9.21 -4.53 -9.36
CA GLU A 59 -8.83 -3.13 -9.59
C GLU A 59 -9.92 -2.17 -9.12
N GLN A 60 -11.19 -2.49 -9.37
CA GLN A 60 -12.32 -1.72 -8.86
C GLN A 60 -12.40 -1.75 -7.32
N GLU A 61 -12.16 -2.89 -6.68
CA GLU A 61 -12.13 -3.00 -5.22
C GLU A 61 -10.97 -2.23 -4.60
N ILE A 62 -9.75 -2.39 -5.13
CA ILE A 62 -8.56 -1.65 -4.72
C ILE A 62 -8.77 -0.13 -4.87
N SER A 63 -9.45 0.30 -5.94
CA SER A 63 -9.71 1.73 -6.18
C SER A 63 -10.67 2.37 -5.16
N LYS A 64 -11.43 1.57 -4.40
CA LYS A 64 -12.26 2.07 -3.30
C LYS A 64 -11.39 2.60 -2.17
N GLU A 65 -10.22 2.01 -1.96
CA GLU A 65 -9.27 2.45 -0.95
C GLU A 65 -8.48 3.67 -1.43
N LYS A 66 -9.13 4.83 -1.39
CA LYS A 66 -8.60 6.08 -1.94
C LYS A 66 -7.47 6.67 -1.12
N VAL A 67 -7.41 6.42 0.19
CA VAL A 67 -6.44 7.09 1.06
C VAL A 67 -5.06 6.49 0.80
N TRP A 68 -4.92 5.17 0.95
CA TRP A 68 -3.66 4.49 0.73
C TRP A 68 -3.19 4.59 -0.73
N MET A 69 -4.09 4.40 -1.71
CA MET A 69 -3.71 4.44 -3.12
C MET A 69 -3.28 5.83 -3.60
N LYS A 70 -3.97 6.90 -3.19
CA LYS A 70 -3.54 8.28 -3.54
C LYS A 70 -2.24 8.65 -2.84
N SER A 71 -2.12 8.24 -1.58
CA SER A 71 -0.94 8.50 -0.77
C SER A 71 0.30 7.80 -1.35
N TYR A 72 0.15 6.54 -1.78
CA TYR A 72 1.18 5.77 -2.47
C TYR A 72 1.53 6.38 -3.84
N SER A 73 0.53 6.80 -4.62
CA SER A 73 0.75 7.49 -5.90
C SER A 73 1.56 8.79 -5.72
N SER A 74 1.22 9.59 -4.71
CA SER A 74 1.98 10.80 -4.36
C SER A 74 3.43 10.47 -3.98
N TYR A 75 3.63 9.39 -3.21
CA TYR A 75 4.96 8.89 -2.86
C TYR A 75 5.79 8.53 -4.11
N LEU A 76 5.22 7.77 -5.06
CA LEU A 76 5.89 7.41 -6.31
C LEU A 76 6.28 8.63 -7.14
N THR A 77 5.37 9.59 -7.30
CA THR A 77 5.67 10.86 -7.97
C THR A 77 6.83 11.58 -7.29
N SER A 78 6.90 11.57 -5.94
CA SER A 78 8.01 12.16 -5.22
C SER A 78 9.35 11.49 -5.51
N ILE A 79 9.38 10.16 -5.68
CA ILE A 79 10.59 9.42 -6.05
C ILE A 79 11.02 9.80 -7.47
N GLU A 80 10.09 9.78 -8.43
CA GLU A 80 10.36 10.11 -9.83
C GLU A 80 10.95 11.52 -9.99
N VAL A 81 10.37 12.50 -9.28
CA VAL A 81 10.87 13.89 -9.29
C VAL A 81 12.29 13.97 -8.70
N ARG A 82 12.56 13.26 -7.59
CA ARG A 82 13.89 13.22 -6.97
C ARG A 82 14.93 12.55 -7.86
N ASP A 83 14.59 11.43 -8.47
CA ASP A 83 15.46 10.70 -9.40
C ASP A 83 15.74 11.53 -10.67
N GLY A 84 14.72 12.21 -11.19
CA GLY A 84 14.86 13.14 -12.31
C GLY A 84 15.82 14.28 -11.98
N LEU A 85 15.67 14.88 -10.79
CA LEU A 85 16.57 15.93 -10.32
C LEU A 85 18.01 15.42 -10.16
N LYS A 86 18.20 14.22 -9.60
CA LYS A 86 19.51 13.59 -9.47
C LYS A 86 20.18 13.41 -10.83
N LYS A 87 19.47 12.83 -11.82
CA LYS A 87 19.98 12.65 -13.19
C LYS A 87 20.38 13.98 -13.84
N ILE A 88 19.58 15.03 -13.65
CA ILE A 88 19.88 16.37 -14.16
C ILE A 88 21.15 16.95 -13.51
N ARG A 89 21.28 16.84 -12.19
CA ARG A 89 22.48 17.28 -11.46
C ARG A 89 23.73 16.54 -11.90
N ASP A 90 23.63 15.23 -12.06
CA ASP A 90 24.73 14.38 -12.55
C ASP A 90 25.17 14.83 -13.96
N ARG A 91 24.21 15.17 -14.85
CA ARG A 91 24.49 15.70 -16.20
C ARG A 91 25.09 17.10 -16.19
N ILE A 92 24.58 18.01 -15.35
CA ILE A 92 25.13 19.36 -15.17
C ILE A 92 26.59 19.29 -14.73
N ASN A 93 26.90 18.43 -13.75
CA ASN A 93 28.27 18.25 -13.26
C ASN A 93 29.19 17.72 -14.35
N TYR A 94 28.73 16.76 -15.15
CA TYR A 94 29.47 16.26 -16.30
C TYR A 94 29.80 17.36 -17.33
N LEU A 95 28.80 18.18 -17.71
CA LEU A 95 28.98 19.26 -18.69
C LEU A 95 29.90 20.38 -18.18
N LYS A 96 29.83 20.71 -16.89
CA LYS A 96 30.73 21.69 -16.26
C LYS A 96 32.19 21.22 -16.27
N ASN A 97 32.44 19.92 -16.07
CA ASN A 97 33.78 19.38 -15.92
C ASN A 97 34.51 19.11 -17.25
N ARG A 98 33.80 18.98 -18.38
CA ARG A 98 34.40 18.57 -19.67
C ARG A 98 35.01 19.73 -20.49
N GLY A 99 34.72 20.99 -20.15
CA GLY A 99 35.10 22.18 -20.93
C GLY A 99 34.24 22.33 -22.20
N SER A 100 33.59 23.48 -22.41
CA SER A 100 32.36 23.56 -23.22
C SER A 100 32.50 24.10 -24.67
N SER A 101 31.93 23.35 -25.61
CA SER A 101 31.46 23.85 -26.92
C SER A 101 30.21 24.75 -26.76
N LEU A 102 29.84 25.53 -27.79
CA LEU A 102 28.61 26.34 -27.80
C LEU A 102 27.35 25.50 -27.52
N ILE A 103 27.28 24.28 -28.08
CA ILE A 103 26.17 23.34 -27.88
C ILE A 103 26.07 22.88 -26.41
N ASP A 104 27.21 22.67 -25.75
CA ASP A 104 27.23 22.25 -24.35
C ASP A 104 26.75 23.36 -23.41
N LYS A 105 26.91 24.64 -23.80
CA LYS A 105 26.42 25.80 -23.02
C LYS A 105 24.90 25.94 -23.11
N ASP A 106 24.31 25.71 -24.27
CA ASP A 106 22.85 25.75 -24.44
C ASP A 106 22.17 24.59 -23.70
N GLU A 107 22.73 23.38 -23.79
CA GLU A 107 22.25 22.22 -23.01
C GLU A 107 22.34 22.51 -21.50
N LEU A 108 23.47 23.06 -21.04
CA LEU A 108 23.68 23.41 -19.63
C LEU A 108 22.65 24.41 -19.11
N ASN A 109 22.34 25.46 -19.86
CA ASN A 109 21.35 26.47 -19.47
C ASN A 109 19.93 25.90 -19.39
N SER A 110 19.56 25.01 -20.33
CA SER A 110 18.29 24.29 -20.28
C SER A 110 18.20 23.39 -19.04
N LEU A 111 19.27 22.66 -18.74
CA LEU A 111 19.33 21.77 -17.57
C LEU A 111 19.28 22.53 -16.24
N LEU A 112 19.95 23.68 -16.12
CA LEU A 112 19.87 24.54 -14.94
C LEU A 112 18.45 25.08 -14.71
N SER A 113 17.74 25.42 -15.79
CA SER A 113 16.34 25.85 -15.71
C SER A 113 15.43 24.71 -15.25
N LYS A 114 15.62 23.51 -15.81
CA LYS A 114 14.90 22.29 -15.38
C LYS A 114 15.21 21.93 -13.93
N GLU A 115 16.47 22.04 -13.50
CA GLU A 115 16.88 21.82 -12.12
C GLU A 115 16.11 22.74 -11.17
N LYS A 116 16.03 24.05 -11.48
CA LYS A 116 15.30 25.02 -10.68
C LYS A 116 13.80 24.70 -10.59
N ILE A 117 13.19 24.27 -11.69
CA ILE A 117 11.77 23.88 -11.71
C ILE A 117 11.54 22.65 -10.83
N LEU A 118 12.33 21.60 -11.00
CA LEU A 118 12.17 20.37 -10.21
C LEU A 118 12.51 20.58 -8.73
N ALA A 119 13.52 21.39 -8.41
CA ALA A 119 13.82 21.75 -7.02
C ALA A 119 12.65 22.48 -6.35
N SER A 120 12.02 23.43 -7.07
CA SER A 120 10.81 24.12 -6.60
C SER A 120 9.63 23.15 -6.40
N GLN A 121 9.45 22.19 -7.31
CA GLN A 121 8.42 21.14 -7.14
C GLN A 121 8.70 20.27 -5.92
N ILE A 122 9.95 19.90 -5.66
CA ILE A 122 10.30 19.16 -4.44
C ILE A 122 10.00 19.98 -3.19
N ASP A 123 10.29 21.27 -3.17
CA ASP A 123 9.98 22.14 -2.02
C ASP A 123 8.46 22.26 -1.81
N GLN A 124 7.67 22.38 -2.89
CA GLN A 124 6.20 22.36 -2.80
C GLN A 124 5.67 21.03 -2.27
N LEU A 125 6.22 19.91 -2.75
CA LEU A 125 5.94 18.58 -2.22
C LEU A 125 6.42 18.44 -0.78
N LYS A 126 7.48 19.16 -0.37
CA LYS A 126 8.02 19.14 1.00
C LYS A 126 7.06 19.83 2.00
N ASP A 127 6.35 20.86 1.56
CA ASP A 127 5.48 21.65 2.43
C ASP A 127 4.00 21.21 2.40
N ARG A 128 3.53 20.57 1.31
CA ARG A 128 2.15 20.06 1.20
C ARG A 128 2.01 18.53 1.28
N ASP A 129 2.99 17.78 0.75
CA ASP A 129 2.84 16.34 0.42
C ASP A 129 3.90 15.42 1.07
N SER A 130 4.76 15.96 1.95
CA SER A 130 6.12 15.46 2.18
C SER A 130 6.31 14.16 2.92
N ALA A 131 5.21 13.55 3.31
CA ALA A 131 4.98 12.17 2.93
C ALA A 131 3.58 11.82 3.42
N LEU A 132 2.56 12.11 2.63
CA LEU A 132 1.20 11.61 2.92
C LEU A 132 1.25 10.11 3.25
N PHE A 133 2.14 9.37 2.59
CA PHE A 133 2.34 7.94 2.83
C PHE A 133 2.98 7.70 4.19
N SER A 134 4.12 8.33 4.48
CA SER A 134 4.79 8.20 5.79
C SER A 134 3.92 8.66 6.95
N LYS A 135 3.10 9.70 6.78
CA LYS A 135 2.17 10.20 7.80
C LYS A 135 1.10 9.17 8.15
N LEU A 136 0.74 8.28 7.21
CA LEU A 136 -0.16 7.16 7.51
C LEU A 136 0.56 6.05 8.30
N LEU A 137 1.88 5.96 8.20
CA LEU A 137 2.70 4.95 8.90
C LEU A 137 3.12 5.38 10.31
N THR A 138 2.94 6.65 10.64
CA THR A 138 3.33 7.24 11.92
C THR A 138 2.10 7.64 12.71
N PRO A 139 1.96 7.21 13.98
CA PRO A 139 0.92 7.74 14.84
C PRO A 139 1.17 9.22 15.14
N PRO A 140 0.15 9.97 15.59
CA PRO A 140 0.30 11.36 16.00
C PRO A 140 1.34 11.54 17.11
N ASP A 141 2.05 12.68 17.09
CA ASP A 141 3.04 12.99 18.11
C ASP A 141 2.39 13.18 19.49
N ILE A 142 3.07 12.67 20.52
CA ILE A 142 2.65 12.82 21.92
C ILE A 142 3.18 14.17 22.43
N GLU A 143 2.42 15.23 22.21
CA GLU A 143 2.71 16.57 22.73
C GLU A 143 1.84 16.90 23.95
N ASP A 144 2.25 17.92 24.72
CA ASP A 144 1.42 18.55 25.78
C ASP A 144 0.89 17.64 26.90
N ILE A 145 1.75 16.77 27.47
CA ILE A 145 1.40 15.99 28.67
C ILE A 145 1.13 16.97 29.84
N PRO A 146 -0.11 17.07 30.36
CA PRO A 146 -0.45 18.07 31.36
C PRO A 146 0.10 17.68 32.74
N ALA A 147 0.74 18.62 33.42
CA ALA A 147 1.09 18.45 34.82
C ALA A 147 -0.16 18.60 35.70
N ILE A 148 -0.50 17.56 36.47
CA ILE A 148 -1.69 17.54 37.32
C ILE A 148 -1.37 18.20 38.68
N THR A 149 -1.30 19.53 38.69
CA THR A 149 -0.84 20.31 39.85
C THR A 149 -1.96 20.67 40.82
N ASN A 150 -3.17 20.89 40.29
CA ASN A 150 -4.35 21.29 41.05
C ASN A 150 -5.57 20.39 40.72
N PRO A 151 -6.62 20.39 41.56
CA PRO A 151 -7.86 19.65 41.34
C PRO A 151 -8.54 19.83 39.97
N PHE A 152 -8.48 21.02 39.39
CA PHE A 152 -9.11 21.30 38.09
C PHE A 152 -8.29 20.72 36.92
N ASP A 153 -6.99 20.46 37.10
CA ASP A 153 -6.16 19.81 36.08
C ASP A 153 -6.55 18.35 35.85
N ILE A 154 -7.28 17.70 36.77
CA ILE A 154 -7.79 16.33 36.60
C ILE A 154 -8.57 16.19 35.28
N PHE A 155 -9.41 17.18 34.96
CA PHE A 155 -10.18 17.17 33.71
C PHE A 155 -9.28 17.21 32.47
N LYS A 156 -8.16 17.93 32.54
CA LYS A 156 -7.18 17.97 31.45
C LYS A 156 -6.49 16.61 31.30
N GLY A 157 -6.08 15.99 32.41
CA GLY A 157 -5.48 14.65 32.41
C GLY A 157 -6.38 13.59 31.77
N ILE A 158 -7.65 13.54 32.18
CA ILE A 158 -8.65 12.62 31.61
C ILE A 158 -8.88 12.92 30.12
N SER A 159 -8.96 14.20 29.75
CA SER A 159 -9.14 14.59 28.35
C SER A 159 -7.99 14.11 27.48
N VAL A 160 -6.75 14.28 27.94
CA VAL A 160 -5.55 13.89 27.20
C VAL A 160 -5.45 12.38 27.05
N ILE A 161 -5.71 11.59 28.10
CA ILE A 161 -5.79 10.12 28.01
C ILE A 161 -6.81 9.71 26.94
N LYS A 162 -8.00 10.35 26.94
CA LYS A 162 -9.04 10.05 25.96
C LYS A 162 -8.60 10.37 24.53
N THR A 163 -7.92 11.49 24.31
CA THR A 163 -7.37 11.86 23.00
C THR A 163 -6.36 10.82 22.53
N PHE A 164 -5.38 10.45 23.36
CA PHE A 164 -4.38 9.46 23.00
C PHE A 164 -4.96 8.09 22.67
N ASN A 165 -5.98 7.65 23.40
CA ASN A 165 -6.67 6.39 23.10
C ASN A 165 -7.44 6.46 21.77
N ALA A 166 -8.03 7.61 21.44
CA ALA A 166 -8.68 7.81 20.14
C ALA A 166 -7.64 7.80 19.01
N ASP A 167 -6.51 8.49 19.18
CA ASP A 167 -5.42 8.53 18.21
C ASP A 167 -4.81 7.14 17.95
N LEU A 168 -4.60 6.34 18.99
CA LEU A 168 -4.16 4.96 18.87
C LEU A 168 -5.18 4.11 18.11
N ASN A 169 -6.47 4.21 18.46
CA ASN A 169 -7.52 3.47 17.77
C ASN A 169 -7.62 3.85 16.27
N ASP A 170 -7.54 5.13 15.95
CA ASP A 170 -7.55 5.62 14.56
C ASP A 170 -6.32 5.12 13.79
N PHE A 171 -5.16 5.01 14.45
CA PHE A 171 -3.95 4.44 13.85
C PHE A 171 -4.09 2.93 13.60
N GLU A 172 -4.66 2.19 14.56
CA GLU A 172 -4.96 0.76 14.42
C GLU A 172 -5.94 0.48 13.28
N GLN A 173 -6.99 1.31 13.13
CA GLN A 173 -7.92 1.20 12.00
C GLN A 173 -7.23 1.40 10.64
N LYS A 174 -6.29 2.35 10.54
CA LYS A 174 -5.50 2.53 9.31
C LYS A 174 -4.65 1.31 8.99
N LYS A 175 -4.08 0.66 10.03
CA LYS A 175 -3.30 -0.57 9.89
C LYS A 175 -4.16 -1.72 9.37
N GLU A 176 -5.40 -1.85 9.86
CA GLU A 176 -6.36 -2.84 9.38
C GLU A 176 -6.73 -2.59 7.91
N GLN A 177 -7.04 -1.35 7.53
CA GLN A 177 -7.31 -0.97 6.15
C GLN A 177 -6.13 -1.30 5.21
N LEU A 178 -4.90 -1.06 5.66
CA LEU A 178 -3.71 -1.42 4.89
C LEU A 178 -3.59 -2.95 4.73
N THR A 179 -3.90 -3.71 5.78
CA THR A 179 -3.87 -5.18 5.75
C THR A 179 -4.87 -5.72 4.74
N GLU A 180 -6.09 -5.18 4.72
CA GLU A 180 -7.12 -5.54 3.73
C GLU A 180 -6.66 -5.20 2.31
N LEU A 181 -6.09 -4.01 2.10
CA LEU A 181 -5.55 -3.60 0.81
C LEU A 181 -4.44 -4.52 0.32
N ILE A 182 -3.51 -4.91 1.19
CA ILE A 182 -2.44 -5.87 0.88
C ILE A 182 -3.02 -7.20 0.42
N SER A 183 -4.07 -7.70 1.09
CA SER A 183 -4.75 -8.93 0.69
C SER A 183 -5.34 -8.84 -0.73
N LEU A 184 -5.88 -7.69 -1.12
CA LEU A 184 -6.39 -7.45 -2.47
C LEU A 184 -5.28 -7.39 -3.51
N ILE A 185 -4.20 -6.66 -3.22
CA ILE A 185 -3.03 -6.53 -4.12
C ILE A 185 -2.33 -7.88 -4.29
N GLN A 186 -2.26 -8.70 -3.25
CA GLN A 186 -1.71 -10.05 -3.32
C GLN A 186 -2.51 -10.93 -4.28
N LYS A 187 -3.85 -10.92 -4.17
CA LYS A 187 -4.72 -11.63 -5.12
C LYS A 187 -4.57 -11.11 -6.55
N GLU A 188 -4.40 -9.81 -6.71
CA GLU A 188 -4.16 -9.19 -8.02
C GLU A 188 -2.84 -9.69 -8.63
N LYS A 189 -1.77 -9.75 -7.82
CA LYS A 189 -0.46 -10.28 -8.22
C LYS A 189 -0.53 -11.76 -8.60
N GLU A 190 -1.25 -12.58 -7.83
CA GLU A 190 -1.48 -14.00 -8.16
C GLU A 190 -2.15 -14.18 -9.53
N ILE A 191 -3.12 -13.32 -9.89
CA ILE A 191 -3.73 -13.34 -11.22
C ILE A 191 -2.73 -12.95 -12.30
N TYR A 192 -1.87 -11.96 -12.06
CA TYR A 192 -0.81 -11.60 -12.99
C TYR A 192 0.19 -12.74 -13.22
N ASP A 193 0.57 -13.48 -12.17
CA ASP A 193 1.43 -14.66 -12.30
C ASP A 193 0.75 -15.73 -13.18
N LEU A 194 -0.53 -16.02 -12.94
CA LEU A 194 -1.32 -16.94 -13.76
C LEU A 194 -1.45 -16.48 -15.21
N LEU A 195 -1.55 -15.16 -15.45
CA LEU A 195 -1.57 -14.58 -16.78
C LEU A 195 -0.24 -14.81 -17.51
N ILE A 196 0.90 -14.66 -16.84
CA ILE A 196 2.22 -14.89 -17.42
C ILE A 196 2.38 -16.35 -17.86
N GLU A 197 1.83 -17.31 -17.10
CA GLU A 197 1.92 -18.74 -17.45
C GLU A 197 1.18 -19.08 -18.76
N ILE A 198 0.11 -18.34 -19.09
CA ILE A 198 -0.73 -18.58 -20.28
C ILE A 198 -0.46 -17.60 -21.42
N ASP A 199 0.38 -16.60 -21.18
CA ASP A 199 0.70 -15.53 -22.11
C ASP A 199 1.96 -15.84 -22.91
N THR A 200 1.77 -16.08 -24.20
CA THR A 200 2.86 -16.35 -25.14
C THR A 200 3.64 -15.10 -25.54
N GLU A 201 3.10 -13.90 -25.32
CA GLU A 201 3.66 -12.62 -25.77
C GLU A 201 4.39 -11.84 -24.66
N GLN A 202 4.44 -12.38 -23.43
CA GLN A 202 5.01 -11.72 -22.24
C GLN A 202 4.45 -10.31 -21.96
N LYS A 203 3.26 -10.02 -22.49
CA LYS A 203 2.52 -8.77 -22.34
C LYS A 203 2.31 -8.39 -20.87
N TYR A 204 2.11 -9.38 -20.00
CA TYR A 204 1.81 -9.14 -18.59
C TYR A 204 3.04 -9.12 -17.66
N PHE A 205 4.23 -9.39 -18.19
CA PHE A 205 5.45 -9.54 -17.38
C PHE A 205 5.82 -8.27 -16.59
N GLU A 206 5.89 -7.12 -17.27
CA GLU A 206 6.24 -5.86 -16.58
C GLU A 206 5.16 -5.41 -15.60
N ALA A 207 3.87 -5.67 -15.92
CA ALA A 207 2.77 -5.37 -15.00
C ALA A 207 2.89 -6.19 -13.71
N ALA A 208 3.13 -7.50 -13.82
CA ALA A 208 3.32 -8.38 -12.66
C ALA A 208 4.52 -7.94 -11.80
N LYS A 209 5.62 -7.54 -12.44
CA LYS A 209 6.82 -7.05 -11.76
C LYS A 209 6.57 -5.76 -11.01
N GLU A 210 5.86 -4.80 -11.60
CA GLU A 210 5.48 -3.57 -10.90
C GLU A 210 4.51 -3.84 -9.74
N LYS A 211 3.58 -4.79 -9.90
CA LYS A 211 2.68 -5.24 -8.82
C LYS A 211 3.42 -5.94 -7.69
N SER A 212 4.42 -6.77 -7.99
CA SER A 212 5.28 -7.36 -6.96
C SER A 212 6.00 -6.29 -6.15
N LYS A 213 6.60 -5.29 -6.82
CA LYS A 213 7.25 -4.17 -6.11
C LYS A 213 6.26 -3.36 -5.27
N GLN A 214 5.04 -3.18 -5.76
CA GLN A 214 3.99 -2.48 -5.03
C GLN A 214 3.62 -3.25 -3.76
N LEU A 215 3.42 -4.57 -3.87
CA LEU A 215 3.11 -5.45 -2.74
C LEU A 215 4.23 -5.39 -1.69
N ASP A 216 5.49 -5.59 -2.10
CA ASP A 216 6.65 -5.55 -1.19
C ASP A 216 6.71 -4.22 -0.40
N ARG A 217 6.41 -3.10 -1.06
CA ARG A 217 6.42 -1.78 -0.41
C ARG A 217 5.31 -1.63 0.63
N PHE A 218 4.12 -2.15 0.35
CA PHE A 218 3.02 -2.11 1.31
C PHE A 218 3.24 -3.08 2.47
N GLU A 219 3.84 -4.24 2.23
CA GLU A 219 4.22 -5.18 3.30
C GLU A 219 5.26 -4.57 4.25
N ILE A 220 6.30 -3.93 3.72
CA ILE A 220 7.29 -3.18 4.52
C ILE A 220 6.61 -2.05 5.30
N ALA A 221 5.64 -1.36 4.69
CA ALA A 221 4.89 -0.31 5.35
C ALA A 221 4.03 -0.86 6.50
N LEU A 222 3.39 -2.02 6.33
CA LEU A 222 2.63 -2.70 7.38
C LEU A 222 3.54 -3.15 8.52
N GLU A 223 4.70 -3.76 8.22
CA GLU A 223 5.69 -4.14 9.22
C GLU A 223 6.14 -2.91 10.04
N THR A 224 6.40 -1.80 9.36
CA THR A 224 6.73 -0.53 10.00
C THR A 224 5.62 -0.08 10.95
N MET A 225 4.36 -0.11 10.50
CA MET A 225 3.20 0.25 11.32
C MET A 225 3.01 -0.66 12.54
N MET A 226 3.28 -1.97 12.41
CA MET A 226 3.18 -2.89 13.53
C MET A 226 4.19 -2.54 14.63
N VAL A 227 5.45 -2.29 14.25
CA VAL A 227 6.49 -1.90 15.20
C VAL A 227 6.22 -0.53 15.81
N THR A 228 5.78 0.46 15.02
CA THR A 228 5.47 1.79 15.55
C THR A 228 4.24 1.78 16.45
N ALA A 229 3.20 0.99 16.14
CA ALA A 229 2.03 0.81 17.00
C ALA A 229 2.42 0.27 18.38
N GLU A 230 3.21 -0.80 18.43
CA GLU A 230 3.63 -1.41 19.70
C GLU A 230 4.43 -0.43 20.57
N VAL A 231 5.37 0.31 19.97
CA VAL A 231 6.16 1.31 20.69
C VAL A 231 5.28 2.47 21.18
N TYR A 232 4.31 2.88 20.37
CA TYR A 232 3.40 3.98 20.68
C TYR A 232 2.45 3.60 21.82
N GLU A 233 1.83 2.42 21.76
CA GLU A 233 0.96 1.87 22.81
C GLU A 233 1.68 1.82 24.17
N LYS A 234 2.90 1.25 24.22
CA LYS A 234 3.70 1.22 25.46
C LYS A 234 4.01 2.61 26.01
N ARG A 235 4.24 3.61 25.14
CA ARG A 235 4.45 4.99 25.58
C ARG A 235 3.18 5.57 26.18
N LEU A 236 2.03 5.34 25.55
CA LEU A 236 0.74 5.79 26.06
C LEU A 236 0.40 5.15 27.40
N GLU A 237 0.64 3.85 27.59
CA GLU A 237 0.45 3.17 28.87
C GLU A 237 1.26 3.84 30.00
N VAL A 238 2.54 4.14 29.74
CA VAL A 238 3.40 4.82 30.73
C VAL A 238 2.86 6.21 31.07
N ILE A 239 2.37 6.95 30.08
CA ILE A 239 1.80 8.28 30.28
C ILE A 239 0.50 8.21 31.07
N GLU A 240 -0.39 7.28 30.71
CA GLU A 240 -1.66 7.05 31.40
C GLU A 240 -1.42 6.68 32.87
N ILE A 241 -0.49 5.76 33.16
CA ILE A 241 -0.11 5.40 34.54
C ILE A 241 0.35 6.64 35.31
N ASN A 242 1.16 7.50 34.69
CA ASN A 242 1.65 8.72 35.34
C ASN A 242 0.54 9.74 35.62
N ILE A 243 -0.33 9.99 34.63
CA ILE A 243 -1.47 10.90 34.79
C ILE A 243 -2.43 10.37 35.86
N ASN A 244 -2.78 9.09 35.81
CA ASN A 244 -3.69 8.46 36.79
C ASN A 244 -3.14 8.54 38.21
N ARG A 245 -1.84 8.29 38.40
CA ARG A 245 -1.17 8.44 39.69
C ARG A 245 -1.23 9.87 40.22
N ASP A 246 -1.09 10.89 39.36
CA ASP A 246 -1.18 12.28 39.79
C ASP A 246 -2.63 12.73 40.02
N ILE A 247 -3.60 12.21 39.26
CA ILE A 247 -5.03 12.36 39.53
C ILE A 247 -5.36 11.80 40.91
N GLU A 248 -4.89 10.59 41.24
CA GLU A 248 -5.15 9.96 42.54
C GLU A 248 -4.68 10.86 43.69
N LYS A 249 -3.47 11.43 43.59
CA LYS A 249 -2.95 12.39 44.58
C LYS A 249 -3.83 13.63 44.73
N GLN A 250 -4.33 14.19 43.62
CA GLN A 250 -5.22 15.35 43.69
C GLN A 250 -6.60 14.99 44.24
N MET A 251 -7.10 13.78 43.98
CA MET A 251 -8.36 13.29 44.56
C MET A 251 -8.30 13.22 46.09
N TYR A 252 -7.17 12.78 46.67
CA TYR A 252 -6.97 12.87 48.12
C TYR A 252 -7.01 14.31 48.63
N ARG A 253 -6.41 15.26 47.90
CA ARG A 253 -6.45 16.69 48.26
C ARG A 253 -7.86 17.26 48.19
N ILE A 254 -8.64 16.92 47.15
CA ILE A 254 -10.05 17.30 47.02
C ILE A 254 -10.85 16.75 48.20
N GLY A 255 -10.64 15.47 48.55
CA GLY A 255 -11.28 14.85 49.71
C GLY A 255 -11.00 15.62 51.00
N ASN A 256 -9.73 15.97 51.25
CA ASN A 256 -9.35 16.76 52.43
C ASN A 256 -10.01 18.14 52.44
N ILE A 257 -10.03 18.86 51.31
CA ILE A 257 -10.70 20.16 51.18
C ILE A 257 -12.21 20.01 51.44
N GLY A 258 -12.84 18.98 50.88
CA GLY A 258 -14.25 18.67 51.08
C GLY A 258 -14.60 18.42 52.54
N ILE A 259 -13.77 17.67 53.27
CA ILE A 259 -13.95 17.43 54.72
C ILE A 259 -13.90 18.74 55.51
N VAL A 260 -12.92 19.60 55.22
CA VAL A 260 -12.79 20.91 55.89
C VAL A 260 -14.03 21.77 55.65
N ILE A 261 -14.50 21.86 54.40
CA ILE A 261 -15.71 22.62 54.05
C ILE A 261 -16.95 22.04 54.75
N LEU A 262 -17.08 20.71 54.79
CA LEU A 262 -18.18 20.02 55.48
C LEU A 262 -18.23 20.39 56.97
N ILE A 263 -17.09 20.35 57.66
CA ILE A 263 -17.00 20.71 59.09
C ILE A 263 -17.44 22.16 59.31
N VAL A 264 -16.97 23.09 58.47
CA VAL A 264 -17.34 24.50 58.56
C VAL A 264 -18.85 24.69 58.36
N LEU A 265 -19.46 23.98 57.38
CA LEU A 265 -20.90 24.02 57.15
C LEU A 265 -21.71 23.45 58.32
N ILE A 266 -21.25 22.37 58.94
CA ILE A 266 -21.88 21.79 60.14
C ILE A 266 -21.85 22.79 61.29
N ILE A 267 -20.69 23.38 61.59
CA ILE A 267 -20.53 24.39 62.65
C ILE A 267 -21.45 25.59 62.37
N PHE A 268 -21.46 26.09 61.14
CA PHE A 268 -22.33 27.20 60.75
C PHE A 268 -23.82 26.86 60.91
N SER A 269 -24.22 25.65 60.54
CA SER A 269 -25.59 25.16 60.70
C SER A 269 -25.99 25.06 62.17
N LEU A 270 -25.10 24.55 63.03
CA LEU A 270 -25.31 24.48 64.48
C LEU A 270 -25.43 25.87 65.11
N LEU A 271 -24.57 26.83 64.75
CA LEU A 271 -24.66 28.21 65.19
C LEU A 271 -26.01 28.85 64.81
N LYS A 272 -26.44 28.67 63.56
CA LYS A 272 -27.75 29.15 63.08
C LYS A 272 -28.91 28.54 63.85
N PHE A 273 -28.80 27.27 64.24
CA PHE A 273 -29.80 26.59 65.05
C PHE A 273 -29.89 27.17 66.47
N VAL A 274 -28.75 27.47 67.11
CA VAL A 274 -28.71 28.09 68.44
C VAL A 274 -29.30 29.50 68.43
N ILE A 275 -28.97 30.32 67.42
CA ILE A 275 -29.48 31.69 67.31
C ILE A 275 -31.00 31.73 67.09
N LYS A 276 -31.58 30.76 66.38
CA LYS A 276 -33.05 30.70 66.19
C LYS A 276 -33.83 30.30 67.45
N LYS A 277 -33.15 29.79 68.49
CA LYS A 277 -33.77 29.31 69.73
C LYS A 277 -33.83 30.37 70.83
N TYR A 278 -33.10 31.48 70.67
CA TYR A 278 -33.13 32.66 71.55
C TYR A 278 -33.78 33.83 70.81
#